data_AF-A0A944CF32-F1
#
_entry.id   AF-A0A944CF32-F1
#
_cell.length_a   1.000
_cell.length_b   1.000
_cell.length_c   1.000
_cell.angle_alpha   90.00
_cell.angle_beta   90.00
_cell.angle_gamma   90.00
#
_symmetry.space_group_name_H-M   'P 1'
#
loop_
_entity.id
_entity.type
_entity.pdbx_description
1 polymer ?
#
loop_
_entity_poly.entity_id
_entity_poly.type
_entity_poly.pdbx_seq_one_letter_code
_entity_poly.pdbx_strand_id
1 'polypeptide(L)'
;MPRAAELSIVLPTFNEAQNVPILIELLHETLDGIDWEAIVVDDNSPDGTTEAARGLARQDPRVRVIRRIGRRGLSGACIEGMLASSADYVAVMDADLQHDEALLPEMFAELKRGETDLVVASRKVEGGTIGEGLSKFRAWGSNIANSLAQKLLNVSLSDPMSGFFMIRREKAEEIAPRLSAQGFKILLDIVSSFGGRLRIKELPFTFRERQHGESKLDTLVTLDYFGLLLAKYFGNAISVRFLMFGLVGASGLVVHLIALRLFLVVGDYGFNLAQTAASFVAMTSNFFLNNQLTYRDRRLTGIKVIQGLLTFYAVCSVGVLANVGVAGLIYQDPAYWLFAGTAGAIMGAVWNYAASSALTWRKS
;
A
#
# COMPACT_ATOMS: atom_id res chain seq x y z
N MET A 1 -2.74 -22.92 33.33
CA MET A 1 -2.06 -22.48 32.10
C MET A 1 -3.04 -21.61 31.34
N PRO A 2 -2.63 -20.48 30.74
CA PRO A 2 -3.53 -19.74 29.87
C PRO A 2 -4.03 -20.68 28.77
N ARG A 3 -5.33 -20.61 28.47
CA ARG A 3 -5.92 -21.36 27.36
C ARG A 3 -5.33 -20.84 26.05
N ALA A 4 -5.25 -21.70 25.05
CA ALA A 4 -4.83 -21.28 23.71
C ALA A 4 -5.83 -20.25 23.17
N ALA A 5 -5.34 -19.17 22.57
CA ALA A 5 -6.20 -18.14 22.01
C ALA A 5 -7.03 -18.70 20.84
N GLU A 6 -8.35 -18.46 20.86
CA GLU A 6 -9.26 -18.70 19.74
C GLU A 6 -9.24 -17.51 18.76
N LEU A 7 -9.03 -16.28 19.26
CA LEU A 7 -9.00 -15.04 18.47
C LEU A 7 -7.68 -14.29 18.62
N SER A 8 -7.07 -13.89 17.51
CA SER A 8 -5.89 -13.02 17.50
C SER A 8 -6.21 -11.66 16.90
N ILE A 9 -5.87 -10.58 17.59
CA ILE A 9 -6.09 -9.20 17.15
C ILE A 9 -4.76 -8.63 16.69
N VAL A 10 -4.61 -8.44 15.38
CA VAL A 10 -3.42 -7.88 14.75
C VAL A 10 -3.53 -6.35 14.72
N LEU A 11 -2.59 -5.70 15.39
CA LEU A 11 -2.53 -4.25 15.57
C LEU A 11 -1.30 -3.68 14.84
N PRO A 12 -1.42 -3.32 13.55
CA PRO A 12 -0.33 -2.65 12.84
C PRO A 12 -0.13 -1.23 13.38
N THR A 13 1.11 -0.87 13.70
CA THR A 13 1.42 0.38 14.41
C THR A 13 2.57 1.16 13.78
N PHE A 14 2.42 2.50 13.77
CA PHE A 14 3.50 3.44 13.51
C PHE A 14 3.22 4.79 14.17
N ASN A 15 3.96 5.11 15.22
CA ASN A 15 3.76 6.24 16.13
C ASN A 15 2.43 6.20 16.91
N GLU A 16 2.20 5.12 17.65
CA GLU A 16 0.96 4.85 18.40
C GLU A 16 1.22 4.62 19.90
N ALA A 17 2.33 5.14 20.45
CA ALA A 17 2.77 4.83 21.82
C ALA A 17 1.74 5.15 22.91
N GLN A 18 0.91 6.17 22.69
CA GLN A 18 -0.13 6.59 23.64
C GLN A 18 -1.42 5.76 23.49
N ASN A 19 -1.71 5.28 22.27
CA ASN A 19 -2.98 4.61 21.97
C ASN A 19 -2.93 3.11 22.32
N VAL A 20 -1.77 2.46 22.14
CA VAL A 20 -1.64 1.01 22.37
C VAL A 20 -2.06 0.59 23.79
N PRO A 21 -1.62 1.25 24.89
CA PRO A 21 -2.05 0.86 26.23
C PRO A 21 -3.57 0.95 26.44
N ILE A 22 -4.18 2.03 25.94
CA ILE A 22 -5.64 2.25 26.05
C ILE A 22 -6.39 1.17 25.29
N LEU A 23 -5.96 0.87 24.06
CA LEU A 23 -6.61 -0.15 23.24
C LEU A 23 -6.52 -1.54 23.87
N ILE A 24 -5.37 -1.91 24.45
CA ILE A 24 -5.24 -3.22 25.12
C ILE A 24 -6.18 -3.32 26.34
N GLU A 25 -6.38 -2.24 27.09
CA GLU A 25 -7.35 -2.21 28.20
C GLU A 25 -8.80 -2.37 27.69
N LEU A 26 -9.19 -1.66 26.64
CA LEU A 26 -10.51 -1.79 26.02
C LEU A 26 -10.75 -3.21 25.46
N LEU A 27 -9.73 -3.83 24.85
CA LEU A 27 -9.81 -5.22 24.40
C LEU A 27 -9.99 -6.18 25.58
N HIS A 28 -9.38 -5.90 26.73
CA HIS A 28 -9.54 -6.73 27.93
C HIS A 28 -10.99 -6.73 28.41
N GLU A 29 -11.63 -5.57 28.46
CA GLU A 29 -13.04 -5.42 28.87
C GLU A 29 -13.99 -6.05 27.83
N THR A 30 -13.74 -5.79 26.56
CA THR A 30 -14.64 -6.15 25.46
C THR A 30 -14.66 -7.65 25.18
N LEU A 31 -13.51 -8.31 25.31
CA LEU A 31 -13.33 -9.72 24.96
C LEU A 31 -13.40 -10.63 26.19
N ASP A 32 -14.08 -10.20 27.25
CA ASP A 32 -14.33 -11.06 28.40
C ASP A 32 -15.06 -12.35 27.97
N GLY A 33 -14.58 -13.48 28.49
CA GLY A 33 -15.07 -14.81 28.10
C GLY A 33 -14.60 -15.33 26.74
N ILE A 34 -13.79 -14.60 25.97
CA ILE A 34 -13.13 -15.07 24.75
C ILE A 34 -11.65 -15.31 25.05
N ASP A 35 -11.11 -16.47 24.66
CA ASP A 35 -9.67 -16.72 24.75
C ASP A 35 -8.98 -15.95 23.58
N TRP A 36 -8.29 -14.85 23.89
CA TRP A 36 -7.72 -13.95 22.87
C TRP A 36 -6.24 -13.62 23.08
N GLU A 37 -5.59 -13.19 22.00
CA GLU A 37 -4.26 -12.55 22.02
C GLU A 37 -4.25 -11.28 21.16
N ALA A 38 -3.36 -10.33 21.46
CA ALA A 38 -3.09 -9.17 20.61
C ALA A 38 -1.65 -9.20 20.11
N ILE A 39 -1.47 -9.07 18.80
CA ILE A 39 -0.15 -9.01 18.15
C ILE A 39 0.07 -7.58 17.65
N VAL A 40 0.86 -6.81 18.40
CA VAL A 40 1.29 -5.46 18.00
C VAL A 40 2.45 -5.59 17.00
N VAL A 41 2.23 -5.14 15.76
CA VAL A 41 3.24 -5.20 14.70
C VAL A 41 3.72 -3.77 14.40
N ASP A 42 4.91 -3.42 14.91
CA ASP A 42 5.45 -2.06 14.90
C ASP A 42 6.55 -1.87 13.84
N ASP A 43 6.44 -0.79 13.06
CA ASP A 43 7.34 -0.42 11.95
C ASP A 43 8.57 0.38 12.38
N ASN A 44 9.14 -0.03 13.52
CA ASN A 44 10.27 0.62 14.18
C ASN A 44 9.94 2.09 14.46
N SER A 45 8.89 2.32 15.24
CA SER A 45 8.43 3.65 15.58
C SER A 45 9.46 4.40 16.43
N PRO A 46 9.77 5.67 16.12
CA PRO A 46 10.67 6.50 16.92
C PRO A 46 10.05 7.02 18.23
N ASP A 47 8.74 6.91 18.41
CA ASP A 47 8.00 7.49 19.54
C ASP A 47 7.93 6.59 20.79
N GLY A 48 8.53 5.41 20.75
CA GLY A 48 8.49 4.44 21.84
C GLY A 48 7.31 3.44 21.79
N THR A 49 6.58 3.33 20.67
CA THR A 49 5.45 2.38 20.53
C THR A 49 5.84 0.94 20.87
N THR A 50 6.99 0.47 20.35
CA THR A 50 7.50 -0.88 20.65
C THR A 50 7.73 -1.08 22.15
N GLU A 51 8.31 -0.09 22.81
CA GLU A 51 8.65 -0.13 24.23
C GLU A 51 7.39 -0.14 25.11
N ALA A 52 6.39 0.67 24.77
CA ALA A 52 5.08 0.67 25.42
C ALA A 52 4.40 -0.71 25.31
N ALA A 53 4.32 -1.26 24.09
CA ALA A 53 3.72 -2.59 23.85
C ALA A 53 4.46 -3.72 24.60
N ARG A 54 5.80 -3.65 24.66
CA ARG A 54 6.61 -4.62 25.43
C ARG A 54 6.42 -4.48 26.94
N GLY A 55 6.17 -3.27 27.43
CA GLY A 55 5.82 -3.03 28.83
C GLY A 55 4.55 -3.78 29.24
N LEU A 56 3.55 -3.80 28.35
CA LEU A 56 2.30 -4.54 28.51
C LEU A 56 2.54 -6.06 28.40
N ALA A 57 3.27 -6.51 27.38
CA ALA A 57 3.59 -7.94 27.17
C ALA A 57 4.34 -8.61 28.34
N ARG A 58 5.05 -7.83 29.16
CA ARG A 58 5.70 -8.36 30.38
C ARG A 58 4.72 -8.64 31.52
N GLN A 59 3.56 -8.00 31.48
CA GLN A 59 2.52 -8.08 32.51
C GLN A 59 1.36 -8.96 32.07
N ASP A 60 1.09 -9.01 30.76
CA ASP A 60 0.02 -9.79 30.16
C ASP A 60 0.55 -10.69 29.03
N PRO A 61 0.53 -12.03 29.19
CA PRO A 61 1.00 -12.97 28.17
C PRO A 61 0.14 -13.00 26.90
N ARG A 62 -1.05 -12.40 26.91
CA ARG A 62 -1.91 -12.24 25.72
C ARG A 62 -1.34 -11.20 24.74
N VAL A 63 -0.47 -10.31 25.20
CA VAL A 63 0.11 -9.25 24.36
C VAL A 63 1.45 -9.71 23.79
N ARG A 64 1.58 -9.70 22.47
CA ARG A 64 2.79 -10.06 21.73
C ARG A 64 3.23 -8.88 20.86
N VAL A 65 4.55 -8.78 20.62
CA VAL A 65 5.13 -7.66 19.87
C VAL A 65 6.06 -8.16 18.77
N ILE A 66 5.82 -7.71 17.54
CA ILE A 66 6.70 -7.90 16.39
C ILE A 66 7.24 -6.53 15.99
N ARG A 67 8.54 -6.28 16.24
CA ARG A 67 9.22 -5.07 15.75
C ARG A 67 9.87 -5.34 14.40
N ARG A 68 9.47 -4.60 13.36
CA ARG A 68 9.98 -4.77 12.00
C ARG A 68 11.09 -3.77 11.70
N ILE A 69 12.31 -4.27 11.53
CA ILE A 69 13.49 -3.47 11.17
C ILE A 69 13.74 -3.56 9.67
N GLY A 70 14.01 -2.40 9.03
CA GLY A 70 14.32 -2.33 7.59
C GLY A 70 13.14 -2.64 6.66
N ARG A 71 11.93 -2.80 7.20
CA ARG A 71 10.69 -3.11 6.49
C ARG A 71 9.59 -2.19 7.03
N ARG A 72 8.73 -1.67 6.15
CA ARG A 72 7.60 -0.80 6.50
C ARG A 72 6.41 -1.02 5.56
N GLY A 73 5.22 -0.72 6.05
CA GLY A 73 3.97 -0.72 5.28
C GLY A 73 2.85 -1.46 5.97
N LEU A 74 1.65 -0.86 6.00
CA LEU A 74 0.47 -1.37 6.70
C LEU A 74 0.09 -2.78 6.22
N SER A 75 -0.03 -3.02 4.91
CA SER A 75 -0.38 -4.36 4.39
C SER A 75 0.60 -5.43 4.85
N GLY A 76 1.91 -5.15 4.79
CA GLY A 76 2.91 -6.08 5.27
C GLY A 76 2.81 -6.36 6.77
N ALA A 77 2.47 -5.36 7.59
CA ALA A 77 2.32 -5.53 9.04
C ALA A 77 1.14 -6.46 9.35
N CYS A 78 0.01 -6.23 8.67
CA CYS A 78 -1.15 -7.11 8.76
C CYS A 78 -0.79 -8.55 8.39
N ILE A 79 -0.13 -8.78 7.24
CA ILE A 79 0.25 -10.12 6.80
C ILE A 79 1.16 -10.82 7.81
N GLU A 80 2.21 -10.15 8.29
CA GLU A 80 3.13 -10.71 9.28
C GLU A 80 2.42 -11.03 10.60
N GLY A 81 1.51 -10.16 11.06
CA GLY A 81 0.71 -10.43 12.25
C GLY A 81 -0.25 -11.60 12.08
N MET A 82 -0.98 -11.66 10.95
CA MET A 82 -1.91 -12.76 10.67
C MET A 82 -1.21 -14.11 10.63
N LEU A 83 -0.02 -14.18 10.03
CA LEU A 83 0.77 -15.42 9.91
C LEU A 83 1.56 -15.79 11.18
N ALA A 84 1.70 -14.88 12.14
CA ALA A 84 2.34 -15.14 13.42
C ALA A 84 1.39 -15.70 14.49
N SER A 85 0.08 -15.65 14.22
CA SER A 85 -0.98 -16.14 15.10
C SER A 85 -1.12 -17.66 15.01
N SER A 86 -1.44 -18.30 16.13
CA SER A 86 -1.89 -19.71 16.16
C SER A 86 -3.40 -19.84 16.37
N ALA A 87 -4.11 -18.72 16.56
CA ALA A 87 -5.54 -18.68 16.77
C ALA A 87 -6.32 -19.07 15.51
N ASP A 88 -7.52 -19.62 15.65
CA ASP A 88 -8.35 -20.03 14.50
C ASP A 88 -8.94 -18.83 13.74
N TYR A 89 -9.11 -17.71 14.44
CA TYR A 89 -9.66 -16.48 13.91
C TYR A 89 -8.67 -15.32 14.08
N VAL A 90 -8.59 -14.46 13.08
CA VAL A 90 -7.69 -13.31 13.10
C VAL A 90 -8.47 -12.05 12.75
N ALA A 91 -8.47 -11.09 13.66
CA ALA A 91 -8.94 -9.74 13.43
C ALA A 91 -7.76 -8.83 13.06
N VAL A 92 -8.01 -7.88 12.18
CA VAL A 92 -7.11 -6.75 11.90
C VAL A 92 -7.87 -5.48 12.24
N MET A 93 -7.27 -4.59 13.03
CA MET A 93 -7.82 -3.27 13.31
C MET A 93 -6.69 -2.26 13.55
N ASP A 94 -6.89 -1.01 13.12
CA ASP A 94 -5.99 0.11 13.43
C ASP A 94 -5.91 0.37 14.95
N ALA A 95 -4.74 0.82 15.40
CA ALA A 95 -4.44 1.04 16.82
C ALA A 95 -4.75 2.46 17.32
N ASP A 96 -5.46 3.29 16.54
CA ASP A 96 -5.69 4.72 16.81
C ASP A 96 -7.05 5.03 17.46
N LEU A 97 -7.72 3.99 17.99
CA LEU A 97 -9.02 4.03 18.67
C LEU A 97 -10.20 4.47 17.78
N GLN A 98 -10.01 4.58 16.46
CA GLN A 98 -11.10 4.95 15.54
C GLN A 98 -12.05 3.77 15.25
N HIS A 99 -11.53 2.56 15.32
CA HIS A 99 -12.32 1.34 15.20
C HIS A 99 -12.95 0.97 16.53
N ASP A 100 -14.25 0.70 16.50
CA ASP A 100 -15.01 0.31 17.69
C ASP A 100 -14.75 -1.16 18.02
N GLU A 101 -13.92 -1.39 19.03
CA GLU A 101 -13.59 -2.73 19.55
C GLU A 101 -14.83 -3.53 19.96
N ALA A 102 -15.93 -2.89 20.36
CA ALA A 102 -17.15 -3.54 20.82
C ALA A 102 -17.82 -4.42 19.74
N LEU A 103 -17.41 -4.25 18.48
CA LEU A 103 -17.88 -5.09 17.38
C LEU A 103 -17.16 -6.46 17.30
N LEU A 104 -15.97 -6.59 17.91
CA LEU A 104 -15.16 -7.82 17.84
C LEU A 104 -15.92 -9.07 18.31
N PRO A 105 -16.69 -9.07 19.44
CA PRO A 105 -17.45 -10.23 19.87
C PRO A 105 -18.50 -10.67 18.85
N GLU A 106 -19.19 -9.72 18.20
CA GLU A 106 -20.19 -10.02 17.16
C GLU A 106 -19.54 -10.61 15.91
N MET A 107 -18.44 -10.01 15.45
CA MET A 107 -17.65 -10.52 14.33
C MET A 107 -17.16 -11.96 14.58
N PHE A 108 -16.67 -12.20 15.80
CA PHE A 108 -16.20 -13.51 16.23
C PHE A 108 -17.33 -14.55 16.25
N ALA A 109 -18.48 -14.20 16.84
CA ALA A 109 -19.65 -15.06 16.88
C ALA A 109 -20.15 -15.42 15.47
N GLU A 110 -20.16 -14.46 14.55
CA GLU A 110 -20.58 -14.68 13.16
C GLU A 110 -19.64 -15.64 12.42
N LEU A 111 -18.32 -15.50 12.58
CA LEU A 111 -17.39 -16.48 12.02
C LEU A 111 -17.56 -17.87 12.65
N LYS A 112 -17.76 -17.95 13.97
CA LYS A 112 -17.90 -19.23 14.69
C LYS A 112 -19.10 -20.06 14.22
N ARG A 113 -20.13 -19.45 13.63
CA ARG A 113 -21.29 -20.15 13.03
C ARG A 113 -20.93 -21.05 11.84
N GLY A 114 -19.79 -20.83 11.18
CA GLY A 114 -19.32 -21.70 10.07
C GLY A 114 -19.76 -21.29 8.66
N GLU A 115 -20.68 -20.32 8.55
CA GLU A 115 -21.27 -19.88 7.28
C GLU A 115 -20.46 -18.77 6.59
N THR A 116 -19.58 -18.12 7.34
CA THR A 116 -18.82 -16.94 6.90
C THR A 116 -17.30 -17.21 6.99
N ASP A 117 -16.56 -16.72 6.00
CA ASP A 117 -15.10 -16.81 5.92
C ASP A 117 -14.41 -15.49 6.32
N LEU A 118 -15.09 -14.36 6.11
CA LEU A 118 -14.63 -13.01 6.42
C LEU A 118 -15.79 -12.13 6.89
N VAL A 119 -15.60 -11.44 8.00
CA VAL A 119 -16.50 -10.40 8.48
C VAL A 119 -15.80 -9.05 8.34
N VAL A 120 -16.47 -8.06 7.77
CA VAL A 120 -15.93 -6.71 7.57
C VAL A 120 -16.78 -5.72 8.35
N ALA A 121 -16.13 -4.92 9.19
CA ALA A 121 -16.77 -3.75 9.78
C ALA A 121 -16.86 -2.68 8.69
N SER A 122 -18.09 -2.32 8.31
CA SER A 122 -18.38 -1.47 7.16
C SER A 122 -19.05 -0.18 7.61
N ARG A 123 -18.53 0.96 7.12
CA ARG A 123 -19.12 2.29 7.37
C ARG A 123 -20.31 2.59 6.47
N LYS A 124 -20.56 1.73 5.47
CA LYS A 124 -21.43 2.02 4.32
C LYS A 124 -22.67 1.13 4.24
N VAL A 125 -22.79 0.13 5.12
CA VAL A 125 -24.02 -0.64 5.30
C VAL A 125 -25.00 0.10 6.20
N GLU A 126 -26.28 -0.26 6.13
CA GLU A 126 -27.34 0.36 6.93
C GLU A 126 -27.00 0.29 8.44
N GLY A 127 -27.00 1.44 9.12
CA GLY A 127 -26.56 1.59 10.51
C GLY A 127 -25.08 1.99 10.70
N GLY A 128 -24.26 1.89 9.66
CA GLY A 128 -22.87 2.38 9.68
C GLY A 128 -22.82 3.90 9.57
N THR A 129 -21.99 4.54 10.39
CA THR A 129 -21.81 6.00 10.32
C THR A 129 -20.35 6.38 10.18
N ILE A 130 -20.10 7.29 9.26
CA ILE A 130 -18.84 8.02 9.17
C ILE A 130 -19.00 9.19 10.14
N GLY A 131 -18.32 9.18 11.30
CA GLY A 131 -18.38 10.30 12.26
C GLY A 131 -18.09 11.66 11.62
N GLU A 132 -18.47 12.75 12.30
CA GLU A 132 -18.45 14.13 11.76
C GLU A 132 -17.07 14.64 11.27
N GLY A 133 -15.98 13.93 11.59
CA GLY A 133 -14.60 14.34 11.29
C GLY A 133 -14.07 14.13 9.84
N LEU A 134 -14.86 13.60 8.89
CA LEU A 134 -14.41 13.41 7.50
C LEU A 134 -14.96 14.50 6.56
N SER A 135 -14.06 15.27 5.93
CA SER A 135 -14.47 16.30 4.97
C SER A 135 -15.29 15.69 3.82
N LYS A 136 -16.36 16.38 3.38
CA LYS A 136 -17.25 15.93 2.30
C LYS A 136 -16.51 15.55 1.02
N PHE A 137 -15.36 16.17 0.75
CA PHE A 137 -14.47 15.85 -0.37
C PHE A 137 -13.78 14.48 -0.22
N ARG A 138 -13.36 14.11 1.00
CA ARG A 138 -12.80 12.78 1.29
C ARG A 138 -13.85 11.68 1.16
N ALA A 139 -15.09 11.95 1.56
CA ALA A 139 -16.20 11.00 1.38
C ALA A 139 -16.50 10.73 -0.11
N TRP A 140 -16.48 11.77 -0.94
CA TRP A 140 -16.66 11.65 -2.39
C TRP A 140 -15.53 10.83 -3.06
N GLY A 141 -14.27 11.13 -2.74
CA GLY A 141 -13.11 10.37 -3.24
C GLY A 141 -13.14 8.89 -2.84
N SER A 142 -13.58 8.59 -1.61
CA SER A 142 -13.79 7.21 -1.12
C SER A 142 -14.86 6.46 -1.92
N ASN A 143 -15.95 7.14 -2.32
CA ASN A 143 -17.01 6.50 -3.11
C ASN A 143 -16.56 6.17 -4.54
N ILE A 144 -15.79 7.06 -5.18
CA ILE A 144 -15.22 6.79 -6.50
C ILE A 144 -14.21 5.65 -6.43
N ALA A 145 -13.34 5.67 -5.42
CA ALA A 145 -12.39 4.59 -5.19
C ALA A 145 -13.14 3.25 -5.08
N ASN A 146 -14.13 3.14 -4.19
CA ASN A 146 -14.90 1.91 -4.00
C ASN A 146 -15.57 1.44 -5.31
N SER A 147 -16.21 2.35 -6.05
CA SER A 147 -16.87 1.99 -7.32
C SER A 147 -15.86 1.47 -8.35
N LEU A 148 -14.66 2.04 -8.41
CA LEU A 148 -13.59 1.57 -9.28
C LEU A 148 -13.12 0.17 -8.87
N ALA A 149 -12.94 -0.10 -7.57
CA ALA A 149 -12.58 -1.42 -7.06
C ALA A 149 -13.64 -2.48 -7.38
N GLN A 150 -14.91 -2.19 -7.10
CA GLN A 150 -16.02 -3.09 -7.36
C GLN A 150 -16.11 -3.44 -8.84
N LYS A 151 -15.99 -2.45 -9.75
CA LYS A 151 -16.07 -2.66 -11.20
C LYS A 151 -14.85 -3.37 -11.78
N LEU A 152 -13.63 -2.96 -11.39
CA LEU A 152 -12.40 -3.51 -11.97
C LEU A 152 -12.05 -4.90 -11.42
N LEU A 153 -12.39 -5.17 -10.15
CA LEU A 153 -11.96 -6.38 -9.44
C LEU A 153 -13.12 -7.31 -9.08
N ASN A 154 -14.34 -7.02 -9.55
CA ASN A 154 -15.56 -7.79 -9.32
C ASN A 154 -15.79 -8.10 -7.83
N VAL A 155 -15.57 -7.09 -6.98
CA VAL A 155 -15.70 -7.19 -5.51
C VAL A 155 -17.12 -6.79 -5.12
N SER A 156 -17.82 -7.64 -4.37
CA SER A 156 -19.21 -7.41 -3.91
C SER A 156 -19.32 -6.63 -2.59
N LEU A 157 -18.21 -6.23 -1.97
CA LEU A 157 -18.18 -5.49 -0.70
C LEU A 157 -18.61 -4.03 -0.87
N SER A 158 -19.39 -3.51 0.08
CA SER A 158 -19.80 -2.10 0.16
C SER A 158 -18.64 -1.21 0.63
N ASP A 159 -17.83 -1.68 1.58
CA ASP A 159 -16.62 -0.99 2.06
C ASP A 159 -15.33 -1.85 1.94
N PRO A 160 -14.82 -2.07 0.71
CA PRO A 160 -13.59 -2.84 0.50
C PRO A 160 -12.32 -2.16 1.05
N MET A 161 -12.45 -0.94 1.58
CA MET A 161 -11.34 -0.10 2.03
C MET A 161 -11.21 -0.07 3.55
N SER A 162 -12.06 -0.80 4.27
CA SER A 162 -12.04 -0.90 5.73
C SER A 162 -10.73 -1.50 6.22
N GLY A 163 -10.18 -0.91 7.28
CA GLY A 163 -9.03 -1.44 8.03
C GLY A 163 -9.46 -2.38 9.15
N PHE A 164 -10.77 -2.62 9.30
CA PHE A 164 -11.34 -3.39 10.39
C PHE A 164 -12.13 -4.59 9.86
N PHE A 165 -11.54 -5.78 9.98
CA PHE A 165 -12.12 -7.03 9.50
C PHE A 165 -11.61 -8.22 10.32
N MET A 166 -12.31 -9.35 10.24
CA MET A 166 -11.94 -10.61 10.87
C MET A 166 -12.07 -11.75 9.87
N ILE A 167 -11.04 -12.59 9.78
CA ILE A 167 -10.93 -13.68 8.81
C ILE A 167 -10.56 -14.98 9.53
N ARG A 168 -10.99 -16.13 8.98
CA ARG A 168 -10.47 -17.43 9.39
C ARG A 168 -8.97 -17.55 9.08
N ARG A 169 -8.16 -18.03 10.04
CA ARG A 169 -6.71 -18.17 9.86
C ARG A 169 -6.36 -19.01 8.63
N GLU A 170 -7.07 -20.12 8.41
CA GLU A 170 -6.86 -20.97 7.22
C GLU A 170 -6.98 -20.20 5.89
N LYS A 171 -7.88 -19.21 5.82
CA LYS A 171 -8.07 -18.37 4.63
C LYS A 171 -6.99 -17.30 4.52
N ALA A 172 -6.56 -16.73 5.63
CA ALA A 172 -5.42 -15.83 5.66
C ALA A 172 -4.14 -16.54 5.18
N GLU A 173 -3.91 -17.79 5.59
CA GLU A 173 -2.79 -18.63 5.16
C GLU A 173 -2.90 -19.03 3.69
N GLU A 174 -4.09 -19.45 3.23
CA GLU A 174 -4.35 -19.81 1.83
C GLU A 174 -3.96 -18.66 0.88
N ILE A 175 -4.29 -17.43 1.26
CA ILE A 175 -4.15 -16.28 0.38
C ILE A 175 -2.82 -15.55 0.52
N ALA A 176 -2.15 -15.65 1.67
CA ALA A 176 -0.94 -14.89 1.98
C ALA A 176 0.13 -14.89 0.87
N PRO A 177 0.43 -16.02 0.19
CA PRO A 177 1.42 -16.02 -0.90
C PRO A 177 1.07 -15.15 -2.11
N ARG A 178 -0.21 -14.75 -2.27
CA ARG A 178 -0.72 -13.95 -3.39
C ARG A 178 -0.93 -12.47 -3.02
N LEU A 179 -0.74 -12.12 -1.76
CA LEU A 179 -0.94 -10.76 -1.27
C LEU A 179 0.26 -9.87 -1.58
N SER A 180 -0.01 -8.60 -1.87
CA SER A 180 1.00 -7.55 -1.94
C SER A 180 1.36 -7.10 -0.53
N ALA A 181 2.62 -7.33 -0.15
CA ALA A 181 3.19 -6.73 1.07
C ALA A 181 3.35 -5.20 0.96
N GLN A 182 3.16 -4.62 -0.23
CA GLN A 182 3.24 -3.19 -0.49
C GLN A 182 1.85 -2.55 -0.46
N GLY A 183 1.76 -1.36 0.15
CA GLY A 183 0.54 -0.56 0.23
C GLY A 183 -0.14 -0.62 1.61
N PHE A 184 -1.40 -0.20 1.63
CA PHE A 184 -2.16 0.03 2.86
C PHE A 184 -3.59 -0.54 2.82
N LYS A 185 -3.98 -1.22 1.74
CA LYS A 185 -5.36 -1.72 1.53
C LYS A 185 -5.42 -3.23 1.46
N ILE A 186 -5.04 -3.85 2.57
CA ILE A 186 -4.96 -5.31 2.72
C ILE A 186 -6.30 -6.03 2.51
N LEU A 187 -7.42 -5.45 2.98
CA LEU A 187 -8.75 -6.05 2.79
C LEU A 187 -9.10 -6.21 1.30
N LEU A 188 -8.92 -5.15 0.52
CA LEU A 188 -9.13 -5.18 -0.92
C LEU A 188 -8.21 -6.21 -1.60
N ASP A 189 -6.96 -6.29 -1.18
CA ASP A 189 -5.98 -7.25 -1.69
C ASP A 189 -6.43 -8.70 -1.42
N ILE A 190 -6.88 -9.01 -0.20
CA ILE A 190 -7.44 -10.31 0.18
C ILE A 190 -8.63 -10.64 -0.72
N VAL A 191 -9.64 -9.79 -0.75
CA VAL A 191 -10.92 -10.09 -1.42
C VAL A 191 -10.74 -10.24 -2.93
N SER A 192 -9.95 -9.35 -3.55
CA SER A 192 -9.64 -9.44 -4.98
C SER A 192 -8.82 -10.70 -5.32
N SER A 193 -7.88 -11.11 -4.45
CA SER A 193 -7.05 -12.30 -4.68
C SER A 193 -7.84 -13.60 -4.59
N PHE A 194 -8.95 -13.61 -3.85
CA PHE A 194 -9.85 -14.75 -3.79
C PHE A 194 -10.79 -14.85 -5.01
N GLY A 195 -11.05 -13.73 -5.69
CA GLY A 195 -11.85 -13.71 -6.92
C GLY A 195 -13.30 -14.14 -6.70
N GLY A 196 -13.92 -13.70 -5.59
CA GLY A 196 -15.33 -13.99 -5.29
C GLY A 196 -15.61 -15.34 -4.62
N ARG A 197 -14.57 -16.14 -4.30
CA ARG A 197 -14.71 -17.44 -3.61
C ARG A 197 -14.91 -17.34 -2.09
N LEU A 198 -14.92 -16.13 -1.53
CA LEU A 198 -15.04 -15.91 -0.09
C LEU A 198 -16.49 -15.65 0.31
N ARG A 199 -16.96 -16.29 1.38
CA ARG A 199 -18.25 -15.95 2.01
C ARG A 199 -18.06 -14.78 2.95
N ILE A 200 -18.61 -13.63 2.59
CA ILE A 200 -18.36 -12.36 3.26
C ILE A 200 -19.64 -11.83 3.93
N LYS A 201 -19.52 -11.36 5.17
CA LYS A 201 -20.55 -10.62 5.88
C LYS A 201 -20.06 -9.21 6.21
N GLU A 202 -20.88 -8.20 5.98
CA GLU A 202 -20.61 -6.83 6.44
C GLU A 202 -21.46 -6.52 7.68
N LEU A 203 -20.84 -5.97 8.72
CA LEU A 203 -21.52 -5.45 9.91
C LEU A 203 -21.36 -3.92 9.98
N PRO A 204 -22.40 -3.17 10.35
CA PRO A 204 -22.30 -1.73 10.51
C PRO A 204 -21.38 -1.37 11.67
N PHE A 205 -20.61 -0.28 11.52
CA PHE A 205 -19.93 0.33 12.66
C PHE A 205 -19.84 1.86 12.55
N THR A 206 -19.64 2.49 13.70
CA THR A 206 -19.44 3.93 13.84
C THR A 206 -17.95 4.23 13.87
N PHE A 207 -17.46 4.98 12.87
CA PHE A 207 -16.06 5.39 12.81
C PHE A 207 -15.82 6.56 13.78
N ARG A 208 -15.10 6.31 14.88
CA ARG A 208 -14.86 7.30 15.94
C ARG A 208 -13.81 8.33 15.50
N GLU A 209 -13.83 9.51 16.12
CA GLU A 209 -12.77 10.50 15.92
C GLU A 209 -11.46 10.01 16.53
N ARG A 210 -10.35 10.34 15.87
CA ARG A 210 -9.02 10.01 16.36
C ARG A 210 -8.71 10.82 17.61
N GLN A 211 -8.36 10.15 18.71
CA GLN A 211 -8.06 10.82 19.98
C GLN A 211 -6.65 11.44 20.01
N HIS A 212 -5.66 10.78 19.39
CA HIS A 212 -4.27 11.24 19.35
C HIS A 212 -3.60 11.03 17.98
N GLY A 213 -2.78 11.99 17.54
CA GLY A 213 -1.91 11.88 16.36
C GLY A 213 -2.41 12.55 15.06
N GLU A 214 -1.50 12.72 14.10
CA GLU A 214 -1.75 13.43 12.82
C GLU A 214 -2.32 12.50 11.72
N SER A 215 -3.25 13.03 10.91
CA SER A 215 -3.88 12.28 9.80
C SER A 215 -2.90 12.04 8.65
N LYS A 216 -2.65 10.78 8.31
CA LYS A 216 -1.72 10.38 7.23
C LYS A 216 -2.37 10.29 5.84
N LEU A 217 -3.61 10.77 5.66
CA LEU A 217 -4.30 10.78 4.36
C LEU A 217 -3.71 11.84 3.42
N ASP A 218 -2.54 11.50 2.90
CA ASP A 218 -1.75 12.24 1.93
C ASP A 218 -2.15 11.85 0.49
N THR A 219 -1.92 12.70 -0.51
CA THR A 219 -2.11 12.41 -1.95
C THR A 219 -1.39 11.12 -2.38
N LEU A 220 -0.33 10.76 -1.66
CA LEU A 220 0.43 9.53 -1.79
C LEU A 220 -0.40 8.26 -1.58
N VAL A 221 -1.33 8.29 -0.62
CA VAL A 221 -2.22 7.18 -0.27
C VAL A 221 -3.15 6.87 -1.45
N THR A 222 -3.60 7.90 -2.17
CA THR A 222 -4.40 7.74 -3.38
C THR A 222 -3.64 7.07 -4.52
N LEU A 223 -2.34 7.34 -4.68
CA LEU A 223 -1.52 6.74 -5.75
C LEU A 223 -1.24 5.26 -5.50
N ASP A 224 -0.87 4.88 -4.27
CA ASP A 224 -0.69 3.48 -3.87
C ASP A 224 -1.95 2.65 -4.13
N TYR A 225 -3.12 3.27 -3.89
CA TYR A 225 -4.42 2.66 -4.17
C TYR A 225 -4.64 2.35 -5.65
N PHE A 226 -4.45 3.34 -6.54
CA PHE A 226 -4.57 3.11 -7.99
C PHE A 226 -3.57 2.07 -8.49
N GLY A 227 -2.35 2.08 -7.95
CA GLY A 227 -1.34 1.09 -8.23
C GLY A 227 -1.79 -0.33 -7.87
N LEU A 228 -2.37 -0.54 -6.68
CA LEU A 228 -2.92 -1.83 -6.27
C LEU A 228 -4.05 -2.29 -7.19
N LEU A 229 -4.99 -1.40 -7.54
CA LEU A 229 -6.09 -1.73 -8.44
C LEU A 229 -5.60 -2.26 -9.79
N LEU A 230 -4.65 -1.54 -10.40
CA LEU A 230 -4.07 -1.92 -11.67
C LEU A 230 -3.27 -3.23 -11.55
N ALA A 231 -2.46 -3.39 -10.50
CA ALA A 231 -1.71 -4.63 -10.28
C ALA A 231 -2.64 -5.84 -10.20
N LYS A 232 -3.77 -5.73 -9.49
CA LYS A 232 -4.78 -6.79 -9.39
C LYS A 232 -5.54 -7.01 -10.69
N TYR A 233 -5.89 -5.94 -11.40
CA TYR A 233 -6.52 -6.04 -12.73
C TYR A 233 -5.64 -6.83 -13.71
N PHE A 234 -4.32 -6.65 -13.66
CA PHE A 234 -3.34 -7.41 -14.45
C PHE A 234 -2.89 -8.74 -13.78
N GLY A 235 -3.62 -9.24 -12.78
CA GLY A 235 -3.33 -10.54 -12.16
C GLY A 235 -1.98 -10.62 -11.42
N ASN A 236 -1.50 -9.50 -10.88
CA ASN A 236 -0.15 -9.32 -10.30
C ASN A 236 1.01 -9.57 -11.28
N ALA A 237 0.77 -9.63 -12.60
CA ALA A 237 1.85 -9.72 -13.59
C ALA A 237 2.74 -8.47 -13.61
N ILE A 238 2.17 -7.32 -13.23
CA ILE A 238 2.84 -6.03 -13.19
C ILE A 238 2.83 -5.52 -11.74
N SER A 239 4.02 -5.24 -11.19
CA SER A 239 4.14 -4.68 -9.84
C SER A 239 3.60 -3.24 -9.76
N VAL A 240 2.99 -2.89 -8.62
CA VAL A 240 2.56 -1.52 -8.28
C VAL A 240 3.66 -0.49 -8.55
N ARG A 241 4.90 -0.84 -8.16
CA ARG A 241 6.06 0.03 -8.32
C ARG A 241 6.42 0.29 -9.78
N PHE A 242 6.27 -0.70 -10.67
CA PHE A 242 6.47 -0.48 -12.11
C PHE A 242 5.41 0.47 -12.69
N LEU A 243 4.15 0.34 -12.26
CA LEU A 243 3.07 1.23 -12.71
C LEU A 243 3.31 2.67 -12.26
N MET A 244 3.68 2.88 -10.99
CA MET A 244 4.05 4.21 -10.48
C MET A 244 5.26 4.78 -11.24
N PHE A 245 6.27 3.96 -11.50
CA PHE A 245 7.43 4.35 -12.30
C PHE A 245 7.02 4.79 -13.72
N GLY A 246 6.11 4.05 -14.36
CA GLY A 246 5.54 4.38 -15.66
C GLY A 246 4.75 5.69 -15.66
N LEU A 247 3.93 5.93 -14.65
CA LEU A 247 3.17 7.19 -14.49
C LEU A 247 4.10 8.39 -14.31
N VAL A 248 5.16 8.26 -13.51
CA VAL A 248 6.20 9.29 -13.40
C VAL A 248 6.93 9.47 -14.74
N GLY A 249 7.22 8.40 -15.46
CA GLY A 249 7.78 8.48 -16.82
C GLY A 249 6.90 9.29 -17.77
N ALA A 250 5.58 9.05 -17.74
CA ALA A 250 4.61 9.76 -18.55
C ALA A 250 4.50 11.24 -18.19
N SER A 251 4.52 11.60 -16.89
CA SER A 251 4.56 13.01 -16.47
C SER A 251 5.88 13.69 -16.88
N GLY A 252 6.99 12.95 -16.86
CA GLY A 252 8.27 13.39 -17.39
C GLY A 252 8.23 13.80 -18.86
N LEU A 253 7.43 13.12 -19.69
CA LEU A 253 7.25 13.52 -21.10
C LEU A 253 6.57 14.89 -21.21
N VAL A 254 5.58 15.18 -20.36
CA VAL A 254 4.94 16.50 -20.31
C VAL A 254 5.94 17.57 -19.89
N VAL A 255 6.74 17.29 -18.85
CA VAL A 255 7.82 18.17 -18.40
C VAL A 255 8.85 18.42 -19.50
N HIS A 256 9.23 17.37 -20.25
CA HIS A 256 10.14 17.48 -21.39
C HIS A 256 9.59 18.44 -22.45
N LEU A 257 8.33 18.28 -22.86
CA LEU A 257 7.72 19.12 -23.90
C LEU A 257 7.59 20.59 -23.47
N ILE A 258 7.28 20.84 -22.20
CA ILE A 258 7.22 22.20 -21.64
C ILE A 258 8.62 22.82 -21.61
N ALA A 259 9.62 22.11 -21.09
CA ALA A 259 11.00 22.59 -21.02
C ALA A 259 11.58 22.86 -22.42
N LEU A 260 11.34 21.95 -23.37
CA LEU A 260 11.76 22.11 -24.76
C LEU A 260 11.18 23.39 -25.37
N ARG A 261 9.86 23.63 -25.19
CA ARG A 261 9.22 24.84 -25.68
C ARG A 261 9.81 26.10 -25.05
N LEU A 262 10.08 26.10 -23.75
CA LEU A 262 10.70 27.24 -23.07
C LEU A 262 12.11 27.52 -23.60
N PHE A 263 12.93 26.49 -23.79
CA PHE A 263 14.29 26.66 -24.31
C PHE A 263 14.31 27.14 -25.77
N LEU A 264 13.37 26.68 -26.60
CA LEU A 264 13.27 27.13 -27.98
C LEU A 264 12.73 28.57 -28.10
N VAL A 265 11.69 28.91 -27.33
CA VAL A 265 10.97 30.19 -27.51
C VAL A 265 11.55 31.31 -26.67
N VAL A 266 11.98 31.02 -25.43
CA VAL A 266 12.46 32.02 -24.48
C VAL A 266 13.98 32.07 -24.46
N GLY A 267 14.62 30.92 -24.58
CA GLY A 267 16.09 30.81 -24.52
C GLY A 267 16.80 31.03 -25.85
N ASP A 268 16.08 31.01 -26.97
CA ASP A 268 16.64 31.07 -28.34
C ASP A 268 17.77 30.06 -28.59
N TYR A 269 17.70 28.90 -27.93
CA TYR A 269 18.71 27.85 -28.07
C TYR A 269 18.46 27.01 -29.32
N GLY A 270 19.55 26.55 -29.96
CA GLY A 270 19.46 25.58 -31.06
C GLY A 270 18.77 24.27 -30.62
N PHE A 271 18.01 23.65 -31.53
CA PHE A 271 17.15 22.50 -31.23
C PHE A 271 17.85 21.36 -30.48
N ASN A 272 19.07 20.98 -30.90
CA ASN A 272 19.81 19.89 -30.26
C ASN A 272 20.19 20.20 -28.80
N LEU A 273 20.57 21.45 -28.52
CA LEU A 273 20.90 21.90 -27.17
C LEU A 273 19.63 21.97 -26.32
N ALA A 274 18.55 22.54 -26.86
CA ALA A 274 17.25 22.64 -26.19
C ALA A 274 16.67 21.24 -25.86
N GLN A 275 16.74 20.30 -26.81
CA GLN A 275 16.30 18.91 -26.65
C GLN A 275 17.10 18.20 -25.55
N THR A 276 18.42 18.34 -25.57
CA THR A 276 19.30 17.74 -24.56
C THR A 276 19.01 18.30 -23.17
N ALA A 277 18.92 19.63 -23.04
CA ALA A 277 18.60 20.30 -21.79
C ALA A 277 17.22 19.89 -21.25
N ALA A 278 16.20 19.85 -22.11
CA ALA A 278 14.85 19.41 -21.75
C ALA A 278 14.82 17.96 -21.22
N SER A 279 15.61 17.06 -21.83
CA SER A 279 15.73 15.68 -21.35
C SER A 279 16.34 15.60 -19.95
N PHE A 280 17.36 16.41 -19.63
CA PHE A 280 17.90 16.49 -18.27
C PHE A 280 16.90 17.06 -17.27
N VAL A 281 16.13 18.09 -17.64
CA VAL A 281 15.05 18.63 -16.79
C VAL A 281 14.01 17.54 -16.49
N ALA A 282 13.55 16.81 -17.51
CA ALA A 282 12.59 15.72 -17.35
C ALA A 282 13.15 14.56 -16.51
N MET A 283 14.38 14.11 -16.76
CA MET A 283 15.03 13.06 -15.96
C MET A 283 15.20 13.49 -14.50
N THR A 284 15.51 14.76 -14.25
CA THR A 284 15.63 15.30 -12.88
C THR A 284 14.29 15.30 -12.16
N SER A 285 13.23 15.77 -12.83
CA SER A 285 11.86 15.70 -12.32
C SER A 285 11.45 14.26 -12.00
N ASN A 286 11.67 13.34 -12.94
CA ASN A 286 11.38 11.92 -12.75
C ASN A 286 12.15 11.30 -11.60
N PHE A 287 13.41 11.66 -11.41
CA PHE A 287 14.20 11.18 -10.28
C PHE A 287 13.60 11.63 -8.95
N PHE A 288 13.30 12.92 -8.79
CA PHE A 288 12.76 13.42 -7.53
C PHE A 288 11.36 12.88 -7.25
N LEU A 289 10.50 12.79 -8.27
CA LEU A 289 9.19 12.17 -8.14
C LEU A 289 9.29 10.68 -7.78
N ASN A 290 10.15 9.90 -8.44
CA ASN A 290 10.36 8.51 -8.07
C ASN A 290 10.95 8.35 -6.66
N ASN A 291 11.85 9.24 -6.24
CA ASN A 291 12.45 9.20 -4.90
C ASN A 291 11.42 9.50 -3.79
N GLN A 292 10.42 10.33 -4.08
CA GLN A 292 9.36 10.69 -3.14
C GLN A 292 8.19 9.72 -3.16
N LEU A 293 7.81 9.25 -4.36
CA LEU A 293 6.63 8.43 -4.61
C LEU A 293 6.99 6.94 -4.69
N THR A 294 7.61 6.53 -5.80
CA THR A 294 7.82 5.12 -6.18
C THR A 294 8.74 4.34 -5.24
N TYR A 295 9.79 4.98 -4.73
CA TYR A 295 10.81 4.38 -3.86
C TYR A 295 10.81 5.01 -2.47
N ARG A 296 9.64 5.42 -1.98
CA ARG A 296 9.48 6.06 -0.67
C ARG A 296 10.09 5.24 0.48
N ASP A 297 9.95 3.92 0.43
CA ASP A 297 10.53 2.97 1.40
C ASP A 297 12.07 2.97 1.39
N ARG A 298 12.69 3.47 0.31
CA ARG A 298 14.15 3.52 0.11
C ARG A 298 14.61 4.92 -0.29
N ARG A 299 13.91 5.94 0.20
CA ARG A 299 14.15 7.33 -0.17
C ARG A 299 15.60 7.71 0.12
N LEU A 300 16.28 8.21 -0.90
CA LEU A 300 17.63 8.73 -0.77
C LEU A 300 17.59 10.11 -0.12
N THR A 301 18.50 10.36 0.82
CA THR A 301 18.67 11.63 1.55
C THR A 301 20.15 12.01 1.62
N GLY A 302 20.43 13.30 1.81
CA GLY A 302 21.81 13.83 1.88
C GLY A 302 22.61 13.55 0.60
N ILE A 303 23.89 13.16 0.76
CA ILE A 303 24.80 12.94 -0.37
C ILE A 303 24.36 11.79 -1.29
N LYS A 304 23.58 10.84 -0.76
CA LYS A 304 23.04 9.72 -1.54
C LYS A 304 22.06 10.19 -2.62
N VAL A 305 21.42 11.35 -2.46
CA VAL A 305 20.55 11.94 -3.49
C VAL A 305 21.34 12.27 -4.75
N ILE A 306 22.53 12.86 -4.59
CA ILE A 306 23.38 13.25 -5.72
C ILE A 306 23.91 11.99 -6.43
N GLN A 307 24.42 11.02 -5.67
CA GLN A 307 24.87 9.74 -6.21
C GLN A 307 23.72 9.01 -6.94
N GLY A 308 22.52 9.02 -6.35
CA GLY A 308 21.33 8.46 -6.95
C GLY A 308 20.94 9.15 -8.25
N LEU A 309 20.97 10.47 -8.30
CA LEU A 309 20.65 11.25 -9.50
C LEU A 309 21.61 10.93 -10.66
N LEU A 310 22.92 10.90 -10.38
CA LEU A 310 23.93 10.54 -11.38
C LEU A 310 23.75 9.10 -11.89
N THR A 311 23.46 8.16 -10.98
CA THR A 311 23.18 6.77 -11.35
C THR A 311 21.91 6.67 -12.19
N PHE A 312 20.87 7.44 -11.84
CA PHE A 312 19.62 7.50 -12.59
C PHE A 312 19.83 8.03 -14.01
N TYR A 313 20.62 9.08 -14.20
CA TYR A 313 20.98 9.55 -15.54
C TYR A 313 21.68 8.46 -16.35
N ALA A 314 22.70 7.81 -15.78
CA ALA A 314 23.42 6.75 -16.47
C ALA A 314 22.49 5.60 -16.88
N VAL A 315 21.59 5.17 -15.98
CA VAL A 315 20.58 4.14 -16.27
C VAL A 315 19.65 4.58 -17.40
N CYS A 316 19.11 5.80 -17.33
CA CYS A 316 18.21 6.33 -18.35
C CYS A 316 18.88 6.46 -19.72
N SER A 317 20.15 6.86 -19.77
CA SER A 317 20.93 6.90 -21.02
C SER A 317 21.05 5.51 -21.65
N VAL A 318 21.30 4.46 -20.85
CA VAL A 318 21.31 3.08 -21.37
C VAL A 318 19.92 2.63 -21.79
N GLY A 319 18.86 3.06 -21.10
CA GLY A 319 17.48 2.77 -21.49
C GLY A 319 17.11 3.34 -22.87
N VAL A 320 17.66 4.50 -23.24
CA VAL A 320 17.51 5.04 -24.59
C VAL A 320 18.17 4.12 -25.62
N LEU A 321 19.37 3.58 -25.33
CA LEU A 321 20.03 2.61 -26.22
C LEU A 321 19.23 1.32 -26.33
N ALA A 322 18.66 0.82 -25.23
CA ALA A 322 17.79 -0.36 -25.24
C ALA A 322 16.53 -0.15 -26.09
N ASN A 323 15.90 1.04 -25.98
CA ASN A 323 14.77 1.43 -26.81
C ASN A 323 15.14 1.41 -28.29
N VAL A 324 16.18 2.16 -28.68
CA VAL A 324 16.63 2.26 -30.07
C VAL A 324 17.04 0.90 -30.62
N GLY A 325 17.75 0.09 -29.83
CA GLY A 325 18.21 -1.24 -30.23
C GLY A 325 17.06 -2.19 -30.54
N VAL A 326 16.07 -2.29 -29.64
CA VAL A 326 14.91 -3.17 -29.85
C VAL A 326 14.02 -2.66 -30.98
N ALA A 327 13.76 -1.35 -31.04
CA ALA A 327 13.02 -0.77 -32.15
C ALA A 327 13.72 -1.06 -33.49
N GLY A 328 15.04 -0.93 -33.56
CA GLY A 328 15.83 -1.21 -34.76
C GLY A 328 15.78 -2.67 -35.23
N LEU A 329 15.76 -3.64 -34.30
CA LEU A 329 15.66 -5.07 -34.66
C LEU A 329 14.31 -5.43 -35.28
N ILE A 330 13.25 -4.73 -34.86
CA ILE A 330 11.87 -4.96 -35.31
C ILE A 330 11.55 -4.13 -36.56
N TYR A 331 12.18 -2.96 -36.71
CA TYR A 331 11.99 -2.05 -37.84
C TYR A 331 12.65 -2.60 -39.12
N GLN A 332 12.06 -3.66 -39.67
CA GLN A 332 12.46 -4.29 -40.92
C GLN A 332 11.63 -3.79 -42.11
N ASP A 333 10.40 -3.34 -41.84
CA ASP A 333 9.49 -2.74 -42.82
C ASP A 333 8.90 -1.44 -42.23
N PRO A 334 8.84 -0.33 -43.01
CA PRO A 334 8.16 0.90 -42.60
C PRO A 334 6.74 0.68 -42.05
N ALA A 335 5.99 -0.33 -42.51
CA ALA A 335 4.67 -0.67 -42.01
C ALA A 335 4.65 -1.03 -40.51
N TYR A 336 5.76 -1.50 -39.95
CA TYR A 336 5.89 -1.86 -38.53
C TYR A 336 6.41 -0.75 -37.64
N TRP A 337 6.56 0.49 -38.13
CA TRP A 337 7.15 1.61 -37.36
C TRP A 337 6.51 1.79 -35.97
N LEU A 338 5.17 1.69 -35.90
CA LEU A 338 4.43 1.88 -34.66
C LEU A 338 4.70 0.75 -33.67
N PHE A 339 4.73 -0.50 -34.17
CA PHE A 339 5.02 -1.68 -33.36
C PHE A 339 6.47 -1.65 -32.86
N ALA A 340 7.43 -1.37 -33.75
CA ALA A 340 8.84 -1.23 -33.41
C ALA A 340 9.09 -0.14 -32.37
N GLY A 341 8.52 1.06 -32.57
CA GLY A 341 8.65 2.17 -31.63
C GLY A 341 8.01 1.87 -30.27
N THR A 342 6.85 1.20 -30.25
CA THR A 342 6.18 0.81 -29.00
C THR A 342 6.96 -0.25 -28.25
N ALA A 343 7.48 -1.27 -28.95
CA ALA A 343 8.30 -2.31 -28.35
C ALA A 343 9.61 -1.76 -27.77
N GLY A 344 10.27 -0.85 -28.50
CA GLY A 344 11.45 -0.13 -28.00
C GLY A 344 11.12 0.69 -26.75
N ALA A 345 10.04 1.48 -26.78
CA ALA A 345 9.63 2.29 -25.63
C ALA A 345 9.34 1.43 -24.38
N ILE A 346 8.65 0.29 -24.55
CA ILE A 346 8.39 -0.68 -23.47
C ILE A 346 9.71 -1.22 -22.92
N MET A 347 10.64 -1.64 -23.79
CA MET A 347 11.93 -2.18 -23.36
C MET A 347 12.79 -1.14 -22.64
N GLY A 348 12.80 0.10 -23.10
CA GLY A 348 13.45 1.21 -22.40
C GLY A 348 12.83 1.47 -21.02
N ALA A 349 11.50 1.43 -20.91
CA ALA A 349 10.82 1.59 -19.63
C ALA A 349 11.11 0.45 -18.64
N VAL A 350 11.10 -0.80 -19.11
CA VAL A 350 11.44 -1.99 -18.32
C VAL A 350 12.90 -1.92 -17.85
N TRP A 351 13.83 -1.58 -18.74
CA TRP A 351 15.24 -1.37 -18.37
C TRP A 351 15.38 -0.29 -17.31
N ASN A 352 14.81 0.89 -17.57
CA ASN A 352 14.89 2.03 -16.66
C ASN A 352 14.35 1.67 -15.28
N TYR A 353 13.23 0.96 -15.21
CA TYR A 353 12.67 0.49 -13.94
C TYR A 353 13.59 -0.51 -13.24
N ALA A 354 13.97 -1.59 -13.92
CA ALA A 354 14.73 -2.69 -13.32
C ALA A 354 16.12 -2.22 -12.85
N ALA A 355 16.84 -1.51 -13.71
CA ALA A 355 18.17 -1.00 -13.40
C ALA A 355 18.12 0.12 -12.33
N SER A 356 17.12 1.01 -12.35
CA SER A 356 16.99 2.01 -11.29
C SER A 356 16.66 1.38 -9.93
N SER A 357 15.79 0.37 -9.90
CA SER A 357 15.46 -0.38 -8.68
C SER A 357 16.68 -1.12 -8.11
N ALA A 358 17.53 -1.64 -8.99
CA ALA A 358 18.72 -2.42 -8.61
C ALA A 358 19.97 -1.58 -8.34
N LEU A 359 20.14 -0.42 -8.97
CA LEU A 359 21.36 0.38 -8.91
C LEU A 359 21.18 1.71 -8.18
N THR A 360 20.06 2.40 -8.40
CA THR A 360 19.78 3.72 -7.80
C THR A 360 19.13 3.58 -6.42
N TRP A 361 18.05 2.80 -6.30
CA TRP A 361 17.28 2.61 -5.06
C TRP A 361 17.46 1.19 -4.47
N ARG A 362 18.73 0.84 -4.21
CA ARG A 362 19.15 -0.46 -3.66
C ARG A 362 18.45 -0.77 -2.35
N LYS A 363 18.05 -2.03 -2.14
CA LYS A 363 17.72 -2.53 -0.79
C LYS A 363 19.01 -2.45 0.05
N SER A 364 18.95 -1.74 1.18
CA SER A 364 20.02 -1.77 2.19
C SER A 364 19.92 -3.06 2.99
#